data_AF-D0NR89-F1
#
_entry.id   AF-D0NR89-F1
#
_cell.length_a   1.000
_cell.length_b   1.000
_cell.length_c   1.000
_cell.angle_alpha   90.00
_cell.angle_beta   90.00
_cell.angle_gamma   90.00
#
_symmetry.space_group_name_H-M   'P 1'
#
loop_
_entity.id
_entity.type
_entity.pdbx_description
1 polymer ?
#
loop_
_entity_poly.entity_id
_entity_poly.type
_entity_poly.pdbx_seq_one_letter_code
_entity_poly.pdbx_strand_id
1 'polypeptide(L)'
;MVGPLPGSLDENMFGLVSPTLESMRIKSSYLKDFNAAAVLATIVEPTVEEPLRSVVVKWMEIDIPGASIGFVRNRDYIYLESTGIMRLENGERVGYHLLHSVNFPQTHELPNRVRGNRSFCGMFHQEAPDKTDCRGTGVMDPGGDMIRALGIMGMAQATMAGLNYSYCGQMKKLAWLLEQKHAEAREHGTSAFKPDKCKLCFGAICVKCKIPKKRSFIAPDLEMVQRKVTFCAKCLLEATHMDTEEAARVQFVYKHTVTSSVYGSSGRFSDESTRSDSTILSYSYM
;
A
#
# COMPACT_ATOMS: atom_id res chain seq x y z
N MET A 1 20.87 5.30 -1.30
CA MET A 1 20.49 4.12 -0.51
C MET A 1 21.54 3.06 -0.73
N VAL A 2 22.28 2.66 0.31
CA VAL A 2 23.26 1.57 0.22
C VAL A 2 23.13 0.73 1.48
N GLY A 3 23.03 -0.57 1.33
CA GLY A 3 23.17 -1.50 2.44
C GLY A 3 22.11 -2.60 2.49
N PRO A 4 22.27 -3.50 3.46
CA PRO A 4 21.41 -4.67 3.58
C PRO A 4 20.01 -4.28 4.04
N LEU A 5 19.02 -4.81 3.34
CA LEU A 5 17.62 -4.81 3.70
C LEU A 5 17.25 -6.20 4.23
N PRO A 6 16.41 -6.27 5.27
CA PRO A 6 15.90 -7.55 5.76
C PRO A 6 14.95 -8.19 4.74
N GLY A 7 14.86 -9.52 4.75
CA GLY A 7 13.94 -10.30 3.93
C GLY A 7 14.46 -10.61 2.52
N SER A 8 13.71 -11.46 1.84
CA SER A 8 13.98 -11.86 0.46
C SER A 8 13.79 -10.72 -0.53
N LEU A 9 14.31 -10.88 -1.75
CA LEU A 9 14.12 -9.92 -2.84
C LEU A 9 12.62 -9.73 -3.11
N ASP A 10 11.86 -10.82 -3.17
CA ASP A 10 10.43 -10.75 -3.46
C ASP A 10 9.67 -10.00 -2.39
N GLU A 11 9.97 -10.21 -1.10
CA GLU A 11 9.32 -9.50 -0.01
C GLU A 11 9.60 -7.99 -0.06
N ASN A 12 10.84 -7.60 -0.34
CA ASN A 12 11.20 -6.20 -0.49
C ASN A 12 10.49 -5.58 -1.70
N MET A 13 10.52 -6.25 -2.85
CA MET A 13 9.87 -5.77 -4.06
C MET A 13 8.34 -5.72 -3.92
N PHE A 14 7.74 -6.67 -3.19
CA PHE A 14 6.31 -6.68 -2.89
C PHE A 14 5.89 -5.58 -1.91
N GLY A 15 6.71 -5.29 -0.90
CA GLY A 15 6.50 -4.14 -0.03
C GLY A 15 6.58 -2.82 -0.78
N LEU A 16 7.54 -2.70 -1.69
CA LEU A 16 7.81 -1.53 -2.52
C LEU A 16 6.71 -1.26 -3.56
N VAL A 17 6.30 -2.29 -4.32
CA VAL A 17 5.39 -2.11 -5.45
C VAL A 17 4.02 -1.62 -4.98
N SER A 18 3.49 -0.61 -5.68
CA SER A 18 2.21 0.01 -5.32
C SER A 18 1.50 0.57 -6.56
N PRO A 19 0.97 -0.28 -7.46
CA PRO A 19 0.47 0.14 -8.77
C PRO A 19 -0.87 0.88 -8.70
N THR A 20 -1.61 0.76 -7.60
CA THR A 20 -2.92 1.39 -7.38
C THR A 20 -2.90 2.40 -6.24
N LEU A 21 -3.86 3.34 -6.20
CA LEU A 21 -4.00 4.29 -5.09
C LEU A 21 -4.14 3.59 -3.73
N GLU A 22 -4.90 2.49 -3.67
CA GLU A 22 -5.04 1.69 -2.46
C GLU A 22 -3.68 1.14 -1.98
N SER A 23 -2.94 0.50 -2.89
CA SER A 23 -1.63 -0.05 -2.56
C SER A 23 -0.61 1.03 -2.19
N MET A 24 -0.74 2.25 -2.73
CA MET A 24 0.06 3.42 -2.33
C MET A 24 -0.25 3.82 -0.88
N ARG A 25 -1.53 3.95 -0.52
CA ARG A 25 -1.95 4.29 0.85
C ARG A 25 -1.49 3.25 1.86
N ILE A 26 -1.62 1.96 1.51
CA ILE A 26 -1.12 0.85 2.33
C ILE A 26 0.41 0.97 2.49
N LYS A 27 1.15 1.17 1.40
CA LYS A 27 2.61 1.35 1.44
C LYS A 27 3.01 2.50 2.37
N SER A 28 2.47 3.70 2.17
CA SER A 28 2.82 4.87 2.99
C SER A 28 2.47 4.68 4.47
N SER A 29 1.39 3.99 4.81
CA SER A 29 1.05 3.72 6.22
C SER A 29 2.13 2.94 7.00
N TYR A 30 3.01 2.22 6.29
CA TYR A 30 4.12 1.46 6.86
C TYR A 30 5.47 2.17 6.69
N LEU A 31 5.67 2.86 5.57
CA LEU A 31 6.94 3.52 5.24
C LEU A 31 7.02 4.97 5.74
N LYS A 32 5.88 5.65 5.84
CA LYS A 32 5.74 7.08 6.14
C LYS A 32 6.52 7.97 5.16
N ASP A 33 6.47 7.63 3.88
CA ASP A 33 7.24 8.25 2.80
C ASP A 33 6.50 9.42 2.11
N PHE A 34 5.17 9.49 2.20
CA PHE A 34 4.34 10.59 1.72
C PHE A 34 3.00 10.67 2.46
N ASN A 35 2.27 11.78 2.29
CA ASN A 35 1.06 12.12 3.04
C ASN A 35 -0.22 12.04 2.19
N ALA A 36 -0.15 12.44 0.92
CA ALA A 36 -1.25 12.27 -0.03
C ALA A 36 -0.75 11.65 -1.34
N ALA A 37 -1.66 11.01 -2.08
CA ALA A 37 -1.32 10.28 -3.30
C ALA A 37 -2.47 10.23 -4.31
N ALA A 38 -2.11 10.14 -5.58
CA ALA A 38 -3.01 9.78 -6.67
C ALA A 38 -2.26 8.96 -7.74
N VAL A 39 -2.97 8.05 -8.40
CA VAL A 39 -2.49 7.41 -9.63
C VAL A 39 -3.07 8.19 -10.81
N LEU A 40 -2.20 8.73 -11.67
CA LEU A 40 -2.59 9.57 -12.80
C LEU A 40 -2.77 8.74 -14.08
N ALA A 41 -1.91 7.74 -14.29
CA ALA A 41 -2.01 6.82 -15.42
C ALA A 41 -1.25 5.53 -15.13
N THR A 42 -1.80 4.40 -15.57
CA THR A 42 -1.11 3.11 -15.57
C THR A 42 -0.66 2.80 -16.99
N ILE A 43 0.66 2.66 -17.18
CA ILE A 43 1.27 2.39 -18.49
C ILE A 43 1.52 0.89 -18.67
N VAL A 44 2.00 0.24 -17.61
CA VAL A 44 2.17 -1.22 -17.56
C VAL A 44 1.51 -1.74 -16.29
N GLU A 45 0.49 -2.57 -16.47
CA GLU A 45 -0.17 -3.31 -15.40
C GLU A 45 0.64 -4.56 -15.00
N PRO A 46 0.60 -4.98 -13.73
CA PRO A 46 1.10 -6.28 -13.31
C PRO A 46 0.39 -7.44 -14.03
N THR A 47 1.11 -8.52 -14.31
CA THR A 47 0.58 -9.73 -14.95
C THR A 47 0.75 -10.95 -14.06
N VAL A 48 0.15 -12.09 -14.45
CA VAL A 48 0.29 -13.36 -13.72
C VAL A 48 1.76 -13.79 -13.67
N GLU A 49 2.49 -13.60 -14.77
CA GLU A 49 3.90 -13.97 -14.91
C GLU A 49 4.83 -12.97 -14.21
N GLU A 50 4.48 -11.68 -14.25
CA GLU A 50 5.29 -10.60 -13.70
C GLU A 50 4.47 -9.73 -12.70
N PRO A 51 4.02 -10.27 -11.55
CA PRO A 51 3.08 -9.59 -10.66
C PRO A 51 3.69 -8.41 -9.90
N LEU A 52 5.02 -8.27 -9.93
CA LEU A 52 5.77 -7.17 -9.31
C LEU A 52 6.20 -6.11 -10.34
N ARG A 53 5.94 -6.34 -11.62
CA ARG A 53 6.29 -5.42 -12.71
C ARG A 53 5.17 -4.40 -12.89
N SER A 54 5.52 -3.12 -12.82
CA SER A 54 4.57 -2.04 -13.09
C SER A 54 5.27 -0.80 -13.61
N VAL A 55 4.54 0.00 -14.39
CA VAL A 55 4.96 1.35 -14.82
C VAL A 55 3.77 2.28 -14.68
N VAL A 56 3.86 3.25 -13.77
CA VAL A 56 2.72 4.06 -13.35
C VAL A 56 3.13 5.50 -13.15
N VAL A 57 2.34 6.44 -13.68
CA VAL A 57 2.48 7.88 -13.42
C VAL A 57 1.67 8.23 -12.18
N LYS A 58 2.31 8.86 -11.20
CA LYS A 58 1.76 9.12 -9.87
C LYS A 58 1.95 10.58 -9.49
N TRP A 59 1.04 11.04 -8.65
CA TRP A 59 1.18 12.26 -7.88
C TRP A 59 1.32 11.90 -6.39
N MET A 60 2.16 12.61 -5.66
CA MET A 60 2.20 12.54 -4.21
C MET A 60 2.48 13.91 -3.59
N GLU A 61 2.03 14.09 -2.35
CA GLU A 61 2.37 15.23 -1.51
C GLU A 61 3.14 14.78 -0.27
N ILE A 62 4.16 15.54 0.09
CA ILE A 62 4.95 15.36 1.30
C ILE A 62 4.71 16.57 2.20
N ASP A 63 4.24 16.29 3.42
CA ASP A 63 4.08 17.32 4.45
C ASP A 63 5.45 17.74 4.96
N ILE A 64 5.72 19.05 4.91
CA ILE A 64 6.98 19.59 5.43
C ILE A 64 6.73 20.11 6.86
N PRO A 65 7.57 19.74 7.84
CA PRO A 65 7.49 20.32 9.18
C PRO A 65 7.49 21.85 9.13
N GLY A 66 6.46 22.48 9.73
CA GLY A 66 6.26 23.94 9.69
C GLY A 66 5.30 24.43 8.59
N ALA A 67 4.81 23.55 7.72
CA ALA A 67 3.88 23.96 6.65
C ALA A 67 2.50 24.41 7.18
N SER A 68 1.96 23.71 8.18
CA SER A 68 0.67 24.05 8.81
C SER A 68 0.65 25.39 9.54
N ILE A 69 1.82 25.93 9.88
CA ILE A 69 1.99 27.23 10.55
C ILE A 69 2.58 28.30 9.62
N GLY A 70 2.68 28.03 8.31
CA GLY A 70 3.02 29.01 7.27
C GLY A 70 4.51 29.31 7.08
N PHE A 71 5.42 28.58 7.72
CA PHE A 71 6.88 28.80 7.56
C PHE A 71 7.42 28.33 6.21
N VAL A 72 6.81 27.28 5.66
CA VAL A 72 7.16 26.64 4.38
C VAL A 72 5.88 26.10 3.73
N ARG A 73 5.93 25.69 2.46
CA ARG A 73 4.79 25.01 1.81
C ARG A 73 5.04 23.51 1.70
N ASN A 74 3.97 22.72 1.58
CA ASN A 74 4.08 21.32 1.22
C ASN A 74 4.69 21.16 -0.17
N ARG A 75 5.33 20.01 -0.41
CA ARG A 75 5.92 19.68 -1.71
C ARG A 75 5.12 18.60 -2.38
N ASP A 76 4.74 18.86 -3.62
CA ASP A 76 4.13 17.85 -4.47
C ASP A 76 5.07 17.41 -5.58
N TYR A 77 4.89 16.18 -6.04
CA TYR A 77 5.71 15.57 -7.07
C TYR A 77 4.82 14.81 -8.03
N ILE A 78 5.08 14.96 -9.32
CA ILE A 78 4.53 14.11 -10.37
C ILE A 78 5.66 13.33 -10.99
N TYR A 79 5.51 12.01 -11.03
CA TYR A 79 6.60 11.12 -11.39
C TYR A 79 6.09 9.84 -12.05
N LEU A 80 6.90 9.34 -12.96
CA LEU A 80 6.84 7.97 -13.43
C LEU A 80 7.53 7.08 -12.39
N GLU A 81 6.88 6.01 -11.94
CA GLU A 81 7.49 4.94 -11.15
C GLU A 81 7.48 3.65 -11.97
N SER A 82 8.64 3.00 -12.07
CA SER A 82 8.78 1.66 -12.63
C SER A 82 9.41 0.72 -11.62
N THR A 83 8.79 -0.43 -11.43
CA THR A 83 9.29 -1.50 -10.56
C THR A 83 9.26 -2.82 -11.32
N GLY A 84 10.08 -3.76 -10.88
CA GLY A 84 10.02 -5.12 -11.37
C GLY A 84 11.22 -5.92 -10.91
N ILE A 85 11.26 -7.17 -11.36
CA ILE A 85 12.40 -8.06 -11.19
C ILE A 85 12.79 -8.56 -12.57
N MET A 86 14.08 -8.48 -12.88
CA MET A 86 14.63 -8.89 -14.16
C MET A 86 15.77 -9.89 -13.96
N ARG A 87 16.11 -10.60 -15.03
CA ARG A 87 17.32 -11.43 -15.10
C ARG A 87 18.38 -10.70 -15.91
N LEU A 88 19.58 -10.61 -15.36
CA LEU A 88 20.75 -10.11 -16.06
C LEU A 88 21.28 -11.18 -17.04
N GLU A 89 22.19 -10.79 -17.93
CA GLU A 89 22.80 -11.70 -18.92
C GLU A 89 23.54 -12.88 -18.26
N ASN A 90 24.08 -12.67 -17.06
CA ASN A 90 24.72 -13.71 -16.25
C ASN A 90 23.73 -14.64 -15.53
N GLY A 91 22.41 -14.45 -15.72
CA GLY A 91 21.34 -15.23 -15.12
C GLY A 91 20.89 -14.76 -13.73
N GLU A 92 21.60 -13.80 -13.12
CA GLU A 92 21.26 -13.27 -11.80
C GLU A 92 19.91 -12.54 -11.82
N ARG A 93 19.11 -12.77 -10.77
CA ARG A 93 17.80 -12.14 -10.59
C ARG A 93 17.96 -10.88 -9.74
N VAL A 94 17.59 -9.73 -10.29
CA VAL A 94 17.72 -8.42 -9.64
C VAL A 94 16.40 -7.66 -9.66
N GLY A 95 16.03 -7.08 -8.53
CA GLY A 95 14.94 -6.12 -8.46
C GLY A 95 15.40 -4.74 -8.89
N TYR A 96 14.48 -3.95 -9.44
CA TYR A 96 14.74 -2.56 -9.77
C TYR A 96 13.59 -1.65 -9.32
N HIS A 97 13.94 -0.43 -8.93
CA HIS A 97 13.02 0.66 -8.63
C HIS A 97 13.53 1.93 -9.28
N LEU A 98 12.79 2.40 -10.27
CA LEU A 98 13.05 3.66 -10.94
C LEU A 98 11.92 4.61 -10.60
N LEU A 99 12.25 5.83 -10.21
CA LEU A 99 11.29 6.92 -10.32
C LEU A 99 11.93 8.16 -10.91
N HIS A 100 11.18 8.86 -11.73
CA HIS A 100 11.63 10.11 -12.35
C HIS A 100 10.47 11.07 -12.50
N SER A 101 10.68 12.33 -12.14
CA SER A 101 9.67 13.38 -12.31
C SER A 101 9.34 13.58 -13.78
N VAL A 102 8.05 13.75 -14.08
CA VAL A 102 7.55 13.97 -15.43
C VAL A 102 6.58 15.15 -15.44
N ASN A 103 6.51 15.86 -16.57
CA ASN A 103 5.66 17.04 -16.75
C ASN A 103 4.91 16.93 -18.07
N PHE A 104 3.61 17.19 -18.05
CA PHE A 104 2.74 17.21 -19.23
C PHE A 104 1.60 18.24 -19.03
N PRO A 105 0.89 18.70 -20.08
CA PRO A 105 -0.05 19.83 -19.96
C PRO A 105 -1.13 19.68 -18.87
N GLN A 106 -1.55 18.46 -18.57
CA GLN A 106 -2.55 18.14 -17.54
C GLN A 106 -2.01 18.30 -16.10
N THR A 107 -0.69 18.41 -15.92
CA THR A 107 -0.01 18.45 -14.60
C THR A 107 0.31 19.86 -14.13
N HIS A 108 -0.68 20.74 -14.17
CA HIS A 108 -0.54 22.11 -13.71
C HIS A 108 -0.11 22.19 -12.23
N GLU A 109 0.47 23.33 -11.87
CA GLU A 109 0.80 23.61 -10.47
C GLU A 109 -0.48 23.78 -9.66
N LEU A 110 -0.50 23.14 -8.48
CA LEU A 110 -1.65 23.19 -7.59
C LEU A 110 -1.44 24.30 -6.54
N PRO A 111 -2.49 24.99 -6.09
CA PRO A 111 -2.35 26.05 -5.09
C PRO A 111 -1.86 25.51 -3.75
N ASN A 112 -1.18 26.38 -2.99
CA ASN A 112 -0.67 26.12 -1.62
C ASN A 112 0.42 25.03 -1.49
N ARG A 113 0.97 24.55 -2.60
CA ARG A 113 2.12 23.64 -2.60
C ARG A 113 3.17 24.10 -3.61
N VAL A 114 4.36 23.54 -3.51
CA VAL A 114 5.48 23.82 -4.42
C VAL A 114 5.84 22.53 -5.15
N ARG A 115 5.87 22.58 -6.48
CA ARG A 115 6.26 21.45 -7.32
C ARG A 115 7.76 21.20 -7.18
N GLY A 116 8.12 20.02 -6.69
CA GLY A 116 9.48 19.53 -6.69
C GLY A 116 9.73 18.55 -7.85
N ASN A 117 11.00 18.30 -8.13
CA ASN A 117 11.46 17.26 -9.05
C ASN A 117 12.31 16.23 -8.32
N ARG A 118 12.19 14.95 -8.67
CA ARG A 118 13.06 13.90 -8.15
C ARG A 118 13.36 12.85 -9.20
N SER A 119 14.55 12.28 -9.10
CA SER A 119 14.97 11.12 -9.89
C SER A 119 15.70 10.17 -8.96
N PHE A 120 15.34 8.89 -8.98
CA PHE A 120 16.05 7.86 -8.22
C PHE A 120 16.01 6.53 -8.96
N CYS A 121 17.10 5.79 -8.81
CA CYS A 121 17.25 4.43 -9.28
C CYS A 121 17.78 3.59 -8.12
N GLY A 122 17.15 2.45 -7.86
CA GLY A 122 17.59 1.44 -6.91
C GLY A 122 17.60 0.07 -7.54
N MET A 123 18.67 -0.68 -7.30
CA MET A 123 18.85 -2.07 -7.68
C MET A 123 18.94 -2.93 -6.42
N PHE A 124 18.27 -4.08 -6.45
CA PHE A 124 18.13 -4.98 -5.31
C PHE A 124 18.66 -6.36 -5.69
N HIS A 125 19.55 -6.90 -4.86
CA HIS A 125 20.19 -8.20 -5.10
C HIS A 125 20.10 -9.06 -3.84
N GLN A 126 19.60 -10.29 -3.96
CA GLN A 126 19.47 -11.17 -2.80
C GLN A 126 20.80 -11.85 -2.47
N GLU A 127 21.34 -11.56 -1.29
CA GLU A 127 22.60 -12.17 -0.83
C GLU A 127 22.36 -13.46 -0.02
N ALA A 128 21.21 -13.57 0.66
CA ALA A 128 20.81 -14.73 1.45
C ALA A 128 19.28 -14.85 1.49
N PRO A 129 18.69 -15.98 1.96
CA PRO A 129 17.23 -16.16 2.00
C PRO A 129 16.45 -15.03 2.69
N ASP A 130 17.03 -14.39 3.69
CA ASP A 130 16.45 -13.32 4.50
C ASP A 130 17.23 -11.99 4.42
N LYS A 131 18.06 -11.83 3.39
CA LYS A 131 18.92 -10.66 3.21
C LYS A 131 19.02 -10.22 1.75
N THR A 132 18.64 -8.96 1.50
CA THR A 132 18.72 -8.32 0.18
C THR A 132 19.62 -7.09 0.26
N ASP A 133 20.68 -7.00 -0.53
CA ASP A 133 21.44 -5.75 -0.69
C ASP A 133 20.67 -4.79 -1.61
N CYS A 134 20.69 -3.50 -1.26
CA CYS A 134 20.15 -2.44 -2.11
C CYS A 134 21.22 -1.41 -2.42
N ARG A 135 21.33 -1.07 -3.71
CA ARG A 135 22.19 0.00 -4.21
C ARG A 135 21.36 0.95 -5.02
N GLY A 136 21.23 2.18 -4.54
CA GLY A 136 20.46 3.19 -5.22
C GLY A 136 21.01 4.59 -5.04
N THR A 137 20.82 5.40 -6.07
CA THR A 137 21.19 6.81 -6.11
C THR A 137 20.00 7.63 -6.55
N GLY A 138 19.97 8.88 -6.12
CA GLY A 138 18.92 9.79 -6.53
C GLY A 138 19.25 11.25 -6.25
N VAL A 139 18.54 12.10 -6.95
CA VAL A 139 18.55 13.55 -6.81
C VAL A 139 17.14 14.02 -6.50
N MET A 140 17.04 15.00 -5.62
CA MET A 140 15.78 15.63 -5.25
C MET A 140 15.99 17.14 -5.27
N ASP A 141 15.19 17.80 -6.08
CA ASP A 141 15.01 19.24 -6.08
C ASP A 141 13.64 19.54 -5.43
N PRO A 142 13.61 20.04 -4.20
CA PRO A 142 12.36 20.33 -3.50
C PRO A 142 11.58 21.51 -4.10
N GLY A 143 12.18 22.28 -5.02
CA GLY A 143 11.57 23.47 -5.61
C GLY A 143 11.36 24.62 -4.61
N GLY A 144 11.38 25.84 -5.15
CA GLY A 144 11.18 27.09 -4.41
C GLY A 144 12.08 27.24 -3.18
N ASP A 145 11.63 28.04 -2.22
CA ASP A 145 12.38 28.29 -1.00
C ASP A 145 12.23 27.11 -0.02
N MET A 146 13.25 26.27 0.04
CA MET A 146 13.36 25.17 1.00
C MET A 146 14.49 25.43 1.98
N ILE A 147 14.19 25.30 3.29
CA ILE A 147 15.21 25.30 4.32
C ILE A 147 16.10 24.07 4.10
N ARG A 148 17.39 24.30 3.78
CA ARG A 148 18.34 23.24 3.41
C ARG A 148 18.35 22.06 4.39
N ALA A 149 18.33 22.33 5.68
CA ALA A 149 18.31 21.29 6.71
C ALA A 149 17.05 20.39 6.62
N LEU A 150 15.87 20.97 6.39
CA LEU A 150 14.64 20.21 6.19
C LEU A 150 14.70 19.36 4.92
N GLY A 151 15.24 19.91 3.83
CA GLY A 151 15.45 19.16 2.58
C GLY A 151 16.34 17.93 2.78
N ILE A 152 17.49 18.09 3.45
CA ILE A 152 18.43 16.99 3.74
C ILE A 152 17.76 15.92 4.62
N MET A 153 17.01 16.33 5.65
CA MET A 153 16.27 15.38 6.50
C MET A 153 15.21 14.61 5.70
N GLY A 154 14.47 15.28 4.81
CA GLY A 154 13.50 14.61 3.94
C GLY A 154 14.14 13.58 3.02
N MET A 155 15.30 13.88 2.43
CA MET A 155 16.06 12.92 1.63
C MET A 155 16.56 11.72 2.45
N ALA A 156 17.02 11.96 3.68
CA ALA A 156 17.42 10.90 4.60
C ALA A 156 16.22 10.00 4.96
N GLN A 157 15.06 10.58 5.28
CA GLN A 157 13.84 9.83 5.56
C GLN A 157 13.38 8.98 4.37
N ALA A 158 13.37 9.57 3.16
CA ALA A 158 13.03 8.84 1.93
C ALA A 158 13.98 7.65 1.67
N THR A 159 15.27 7.81 2.01
CA THR A 159 16.25 6.71 1.93
C THR A 159 15.99 5.64 3.00
N MET A 160 15.66 6.05 4.22
CA MET A 160 15.41 5.13 5.33
C MET A 160 14.08 4.37 5.22
N ALA A 161 13.12 4.90 4.46
CA ALA A 161 11.84 4.23 4.19
C ALA A 161 12.04 2.82 3.60
N GLY A 162 13.11 2.61 2.82
CA GLY A 162 13.43 1.31 2.22
C GLY A 162 13.69 0.18 3.23
N LEU A 163 14.12 0.51 4.45
CA LEU A 163 14.31 -0.48 5.52
C LEU A 163 12.99 -1.16 5.94
N ASN A 164 11.85 -0.55 5.62
CA ASN A 164 10.53 -1.08 5.93
C ASN A 164 9.88 -1.83 4.76
N TYR A 165 10.56 -2.00 3.61
CA TYR A 165 9.97 -2.69 2.46
C TYR A 165 9.57 -4.13 2.80
N SER A 166 10.48 -4.98 3.26
CA SER A 166 10.11 -6.36 3.65
C SER A 166 9.01 -6.40 4.71
N TYR A 167 9.05 -5.55 5.74
CA TYR A 167 7.98 -5.46 6.74
C TYR A 167 6.63 -5.08 6.11
N CYS A 168 6.62 -4.12 5.18
CA CYS A 168 5.43 -3.75 4.42
C CYS A 168 4.90 -4.95 3.60
N GLY A 169 5.78 -5.69 2.93
CA GLY A 169 5.44 -6.91 2.19
C GLY A 169 4.79 -7.97 3.10
N GLN A 170 5.37 -8.23 4.27
CA GLN A 170 4.79 -9.13 5.27
C GLN A 170 3.41 -8.67 5.74
N MET A 171 3.23 -7.36 5.95
CA MET A 171 1.93 -6.82 6.34
C MET A 171 0.91 -6.88 5.20
N LYS A 172 1.30 -6.78 3.93
CA LYS A 172 0.41 -7.02 2.78
C LYS A 172 -0.04 -8.49 2.73
N LYS A 173 0.88 -9.46 2.85
CA LYS A 173 0.54 -10.90 2.95
C LYS A 173 -0.43 -11.19 4.08
N LEU A 174 -0.20 -10.58 5.24
CA LEU A 174 -1.06 -10.73 6.40
C LEU A 174 -2.44 -10.07 6.21
N ALA A 175 -2.58 -9.04 5.35
CA ALA A 175 -3.88 -8.42 5.02
C ALA A 175 -4.73 -9.41 4.25
N TRP A 176 -4.11 -9.94 3.20
CA TRP A 176 -4.72 -10.88 2.30
C TRP A 176 -5.23 -12.13 3.03
N LEU A 177 -4.39 -12.77 3.87
CA LEU A 177 -4.83 -13.91 4.68
C LEU A 177 -5.99 -13.61 5.60
N LEU A 178 -5.99 -12.40 6.17
CA LEU A 178 -7.04 -11.98 7.09
C LEU A 178 -8.37 -11.88 6.35
N GLU A 179 -8.37 -11.25 5.18
CA GLU A 179 -9.55 -11.12 4.32
C GLU A 179 -10.07 -12.50 3.89
N GLN A 180 -9.19 -13.38 3.42
CA GLN A 180 -9.56 -14.73 3.01
C GLN A 180 -10.19 -15.53 4.15
N LYS A 181 -9.52 -15.59 5.32
CA LYS A 181 -10.03 -16.33 6.49
C LYS A 181 -11.33 -15.73 7.04
N HIS A 182 -11.53 -14.42 6.90
CA HIS A 182 -12.78 -13.76 7.33
C HIS A 182 -13.92 -14.03 6.36
N ALA A 183 -13.64 -14.10 5.05
CA ALA A 183 -14.63 -14.52 4.06
C ALA A 183 -15.08 -15.97 4.31
N GLU A 184 -14.13 -16.90 4.47
CA GLU A 184 -14.41 -18.31 4.79
C GLU A 184 -15.24 -18.44 6.08
N ALA A 185 -14.88 -17.73 7.15
CA ALA A 185 -15.60 -17.80 8.42
C ALA A 185 -17.04 -17.25 8.34
N ARG A 186 -17.29 -16.26 7.47
CA ARG A 186 -18.63 -15.72 7.20
C ARG A 186 -19.51 -16.74 6.49
N GLU A 187 -18.97 -17.42 5.48
CA GLU A 187 -19.67 -18.50 4.76
C GLU A 187 -20.07 -19.65 5.69
N HIS A 188 -19.20 -19.99 6.64
CA HIS A 188 -19.44 -21.04 7.62
C HIS A 188 -20.27 -20.58 8.83
N GLY A 189 -20.89 -19.40 8.79
CA GLY A 189 -21.78 -18.90 9.86
C GLY A 189 -21.12 -18.68 11.22
N THR A 190 -19.79 -18.62 11.29
CA THR A 190 -19.07 -18.49 12.56
C THR A 190 -19.06 -17.03 13.00
N SER A 191 -19.86 -16.67 14.02
CA SER A 191 -19.93 -15.28 14.53
C SER A 191 -19.27 -15.07 15.90
N ALA A 192 -18.82 -13.82 16.11
CA ALA A 192 -18.21 -13.19 17.28
C ALA A 192 -16.67 -13.28 17.43
N PHE A 193 -16.03 -12.26 16.87
CA PHE A 193 -14.63 -11.87 17.00
C PHE A 193 -14.24 -11.47 18.45
N LYS A 194 -13.93 -12.42 19.32
CA LYS A 194 -13.42 -12.12 20.68
C LYS A 194 -12.00 -11.52 20.64
N PRO A 195 -11.63 -10.65 21.61
CA PRO A 195 -10.28 -10.07 21.72
C PRO A 195 -9.19 -11.08 22.09
N ASP A 196 -9.58 -12.23 22.66
CA ASP A 196 -8.66 -13.29 23.13
C ASP A 196 -8.41 -14.38 22.08
N LYS A 197 -8.82 -14.15 20.84
CA LYS A 197 -8.67 -15.11 19.74
C LYS A 197 -7.75 -14.60 18.65
N CYS A 198 -7.01 -15.50 18.03
CA CYS A 198 -6.27 -15.23 16.81
C CYS A 198 -7.23 -14.80 15.71
N LYS A 199 -6.93 -13.72 14.99
CA LYS A 199 -7.80 -13.24 13.92
C LYS A 199 -7.65 -14.01 12.60
N LEU A 200 -6.70 -14.95 12.51
CA LEU A 200 -6.54 -15.86 11.37
C LEU A 200 -7.17 -17.23 11.62
N CYS A 201 -6.74 -17.95 12.66
CA CYS A 201 -7.24 -19.30 12.94
C CYS A 201 -8.43 -19.36 13.92
N PHE A 202 -8.87 -18.22 14.46
CA PHE A 202 -9.97 -18.12 15.45
C PHE A 202 -9.76 -18.90 16.76
N GLY A 203 -8.58 -19.51 16.95
CA GLY A 203 -8.18 -20.20 18.17
C GLY A 203 -7.93 -19.24 19.33
N ALA A 204 -8.17 -19.71 20.56
CA ALA A 204 -7.88 -18.96 21.78
C ALA A 204 -6.36 -18.75 21.94
N ILE A 205 -5.98 -17.56 22.43
CA ILE A 205 -4.58 -17.21 22.70
C ILE A 205 -4.46 -16.81 24.17
N CYS A 206 -3.53 -17.43 24.89
CA CYS A 206 -3.22 -16.99 26.25
C CYS A 206 -2.61 -15.58 26.23
N VAL A 207 -2.69 -14.86 27.35
CA VAL A 207 -2.25 -13.45 27.43
C VAL A 207 -0.79 -13.26 26.97
N LYS A 208 0.11 -14.20 27.28
CA LYS A 208 1.53 -14.14 26.93
C LYS A 208 1.81 -14.39 25.44
N CYS A 209 0.92 -15.10 24.73
CA CYS A 209 1.11 -15.46 23.33
C CYS A 209 0.39 -14.52 22.35
N LYS A 210 -0.27 -13.46 22.86
CA LYS A 210 -0.94 -12.46 22.04
C LYS A 210 0.11 -11.59 21.34
N ILE A 211 0.19 -11.69 20.01
CA ILE A 211 1.09 -10.86 19.22
C ILE A 211 0.26 -9.81 18.48
N PRO A 212 0.21 -8.56 18.96
CA PRO A 212 -0.54 -7.52 18.29
C PRO A 212 0.28 -6.94 17.12
N LYS A 213 -0.37 -6.78 15.96
CA LYS A 213 0.18 -6.07 14.80
C LYS A 213 -0.74 -4.91 14.39
N LYS A 214 -0.15 -3.78 14.01
CA LYS A 214 -0.89 -2.66 13.42
C LYS A 214 -1.19 -2.97 11.95
N ARG A 215 -2.47 -3.01 11.61
CA ARG A 215 -2.95 -3.33 10.27
C ARG A 215 -3.63 -2.12 9.67
N SER A 216 -3.28 -1.79 8.44
CA SER A 216 -3.87 -0.70 7.68
C SER A 216 -5.03 -1.24 6.84
N PHE A 217 -6.15 -0.54 6.86
CA PHE A 217 -7.35 -0.83 6.09
C PHE A 217 -7.86 0.44 5.44
N ILE A 218 -8.51 0.31 4.29
CA ILE A 218 -9.29 1.41 3.72
C ILE A 218 -10.73 1.25 4.21
N ALA A 219 -11.20 2.24 4.97
CA ALA A 219 -12.57 2.28 5.46
C ALA A 219 -13.55 2.67 4.33
N PRO A 220 -14.87 2.46 4.51
CA PRO A 220 -15.87 2.77 3.47
C PRO A 220 -15.90 4.24 3.03
N ASP A 221 -15.45 5.15 3.90
CA ASP A 221 -15.24 6.59 3.62
C ASP A 221 -13.96 6.87 2.82
N LEU A 222 -13.27 5.82 2.36
CA LEU A 222 -12.00 5.86 1.66
C LEU A 222 -10.82 6.35 2.50
N GLU A 223 -10.98 6.47 3.82
CA GLU A 223 -9.89 6.86 4.72
C GLU A 223 -9.03 5.67 5.12
N MET A 224 -7.74 5.93 5.33
CA MET A 224 -6.79 4.92 5.81
C MET A 224 -6.86 4.82 7.33
N VAL A 225 -7.25 3.65 7.84
CA VAL A 225 -7.39 3.39 9.27
C VAL A 225 -6.43 2.31 9.71
N GLN A 226 -5.67 2.57 10.78
CA GLN A 226 -4.83 1.56 11.42
C GLN A 226 -5.49 0.99 12.67
N ARG A 227 -5.65 -0.34 12.73
CA ARG A 227 -6.18 -1.05 13.89
C ARG A 227 -5.19 -2.07 14.42
N LYS A 228 -5.18 -2.26 15.75
CA LYS A 228 -4.39 -3.30 16.39
C LYS A 228 -5.13 -4.64 16.27
N VAL A 229 -4.51 -5.61 15.62
CA VAL A 229 -5.09 -6.94 15.37
C VAL A 229 -4.21 -7.99 16.03
N THR A 230 -4.81 -8.94 16.73
CA THR A 230 -4.09 -9.96 17.51
C THR A 230 -3.94 -11.26 16.73
N PHE A 231 -2.73 -11.81 16.71
CA PHE A 231 -2.39 -13.07 16.06
C PHE A 231 -1.64 -14.00 17.01
N CYS A 232 -1.68 -15.31 16.75
CA CYS A 232 -0.76 -16.26 17.37
C CYS A 232 0.54 -16.37 16.55
N ALA A 233 1.62 -16.86 17.16
CA ALA A 233 2.92 -16.99 16.51
C ALA A 233 2.86 -17.87 15.25
N LYS A 234 2.15 -19.00 15.32
CA LYS A 234 1.99 -19.93 14.19
C LYS A 234 1.44 -19.23 12.94
N CYS A 235 0.30 -18.55 13.07
CA CYS A 235 -0.32 -17.90 11.91
C CYS A 235 0.48 -16.69 11.40
N LEU A 236 1.25 -16.02 12.27
CA LEU A 236 2.17 -14.98 11.80
C LEU A 236 3.31 -15.56 10.97
N LEU A 237 3.90 -16.69 11.41
CA LEU A 237 4.95 -17.37 10.67
C LEU A 237 4.43 -17.89 9.33
N GLU A 238 3.26 -18.54 9.32
CA GLU A 238 2.63 -19.00 8.07
C GLU A 238 2.39 -17.83 7.11
N ALA A 239 1.96 -16.68 7.61
CA ALA A 239 1.76 -15.48 6.81
C ALA A 239 3.07 -14.93 6.21
N THR A 240 4.18 -14.96 6.96
CA THR A 240 5.47 -14.49 6.44
C THR A 240 6.07 -15.45 5.42
N HIS A 241 5.89 -16.76 5.59
CA HIS A 241 6.43 -17.80 4.71
C HIS A 241 5.62 -18.06 3.43
N MET A 242 4.49 -17.38 3.24
CA MET A 242 3.71 -17.47 2.02
C MET A 242 4.51 -17.03 0.79
N ASP A 243 4.23 -17.67 -0.34
CA ASP A 243 4.71 -17.24 -1.65
C ASP A 243 4.33 -15.77 -1.91
N THR A 244 5.37 -14.95 -2.04
CA THR A 244 5.22 -13.52 -2.26
C THR A 244 4.68 -13.18 -3.64
N GLU A 245 5.09 -13.91 -4.68
CA GLU A 245 4.62 -13.66 -6.04
C GLU A 245 3.14 -14.02 -6.14
N GLU A 246 2.71 -15.11 -5.50
CA GLU A 246 1.28 -15.46 -5.44
C GLU A 246 0.46 -14.40 -4.69
N ALA A 247 0.94 -13.94 -3.52
CA ALA A 247 0.30 -12.84 -2.81
C ALA A 247 0.19 -11.57 -3.69
N ALA A 248 1.21 -11.29 -4.50
CA ALA A 248 1.19 -10.18 -5.45
C ALA A 248 0.20 -10.39 -6.60
N ARG A 249 0.10 -11.61 -7.17
CA ARG A 249 -0.91 -11.93 -8.19
C ARG A 249 -2.31 -11.72 -7.66
N VAL A 250 -2.59 -12.20 -6.46
CA VAL A 250 -3.92 -12.02 -5.87
C VAL A 250 -4.22 -10.55 -5.63
N GLN A 251 -3.25 -9.78 -5.12
CA GLN A 251 -3.46 -8.37 -4.81
C GLN A 251 -3.58 -7.50 -6.07
N PHE A 252 -2.81 -7.76 -7.12
CA PHE A 252 -2.68 -6.83 -8.25
C PHE A 252 -3.24 -7.33 -9.57
N VAL A 253 -3.41 -8.64 -9.75
CA VAL A 253 -3.75 -9.26 -11.05
C VAL A 253 -5.14 -9.87 -11.02
N TYR A 254 -5.44 -10.72 -10.04
CA TYR A 254 -6.71 -11.45 -10.01
C TYR A 254 -7.92 -10.57 -9.70
N LYS A 255 -7.72 -9.28 -9.42
CA LYS A 255 -8.77 -8.26 -9.22
C LYS A 255 -9.91 -8.82 -8.36
N HIS A 256 -9.58 -9.54 -7.29
CA HIS A 256 -10.60 -9.97 -6.35
C HIS A 256 -11.26 -8.70 -5.81
N THR A 257 -12.46 -8.44 -6.31
CA THR A 257 -13.31 -7.38 -5.81
C THR A 257 -13.81 -7.87 -4.47
N VAL A 258 -12.95 -7.86 -3.47
CA VAL A 258 -13.41 -7.87 -2.09
C VAL A 258 -14.00 -6.48 -1.92
N THR A 259 -15.28 -6.34 -2.25
CA THR A 259 -16.09 -5.27 -1.71
C THR A 259 -15.78 -5.23 -0.22
N SER A 260 -15.13 -4.15 0.22
CA SER A 260 -14.86 -3.88 1.63
C SER A 260 -16.21 -3.64 2.33
N SER A 261 -17.03 -4.68 2.48
CA SER A 261 -18.21 -4.69 3.34
C SER A 261 -17.79 -5.30 4.68
N VAL A 262 -16.90 -4.59 5.35
CA VAL A 262 -16.39 -5.02 6.65
C VAL A 262 -16.36 -3.83 7.60
N TYR A 263 -17.51 -3.61 8.25
CA TYR A 263 -17.70 -3.47 9.70
C TYR A 263 -18.85 -2.49 10.04
N GLY A 264 -20.05 -3.04 10.26
CA GLY A 264 -21.09 -2.44 11.12
C GLY A 264 -22.41 -2.08 10.45
N SER A 265 -23.38 -3.00 10.50
CA SER A 265 -24.66 -2.69 11.16
C SER A 265 -25.42 -3.99 11.43
N SER A 266 -25.56 -4.32 12.70
CA SER A 266 -26.67 -5.12 13.18
C SER A 266 -27.94 -4.27 13.00
N GLY A 267 -28.54 -4.33 11.83
CA GLY A 267 -29.86 -3.79 11.53
C GLY A 267 -30.66 -4.88 10.86
N ARG A 268 -31.58 -5.49 11.60
CA ARG A 268 -32.64 -6.33 11.02
C ARG A 268 -33.44 -5.44 10.07
N PHE A 269 -33.45 -5.76 8.79
CA PHE A 269 -34.57 -5.41 7.92
C PHE A 269 -35.20 -6.72 7.48
N SER A 270 -36.36 -6.99 8.05
CA SER A 270 -37.31 -7.97 7.57
C SER A 270 -37.82 -7.51 6.22
N ASP A 271 -37.59 -8.32 5.18
CA ASP A 271 -38.33 -8.22 3.92
C ASP A 271 -39.77 -8.65 4.19
N GLU A 272 -40.68 -7.68 4.24
CA GLU A 272 -42.10 -7.96 4.07
C GLU A 272 -42.51 -7.43 2.69
N SER A 273 -42.72 -8.39 1.80
CA SER A 273 -43.24 -8.20 0.46
C SER A 273 -44.71 -7.81 0.52
N THR A 274 -45.07 -6.66 -0.05
CA THR A 274 -46.44 -6.44 -0.53
C THR A 274 -46.41 -5.85 -1.93
N ARG A 275 -47.10 -6.56 -2.82
CA ARG A 275 -47.24 -6.35 -4.25
C ARG A 275 -48.43 -5.43 -4.52
N SER A 276 -48.36 -4.71 -5.64
CA SER A 276 -49.46 -3.99 -6.35
C SER A 276 -49.90 -2.67 -5.70
N ASP A 277 -50.24 -1.60 -6.41
CA ASP A 277 -50.85 -1.55 -7.74
C ASP A 277 -50.62 -0.19 -8.43
N SER A 278 -50.88 -0.21 -9.73
CA SER A 278 -50.73 0.88 -10.69
C SER A 278 -51.77 1.98 -10.48
N THR A 279 -51.40 3.26 -10.54
CA THR A 279 -52.29 4.29 -11.12
C THR A 279 -51.50 5.47 -11.69
N ILE A 280 -51.72 5.68 -12.99
CA ILE A 280 -51.43 6.90 -13.76
C ILE A 280 -52.12 8.09 -13.11
N LEU A 281 -51.45 9.24 -13.00
CA LEU A 281 -52.08 10.55 -13.21
C LEU A 281 -50.99 11.59 -13.55
N SER A 282 -51.01 11.97 -14.82
CA SER A 282 -50.47 13.22 -15.37
C SER A 282 -50.95 14.44 -14.59
N TYR A 283 -50.10 15.46 -14.40
CA TYR A 283 -50.49 16.86 -14.61
C TYR A 283 -49.27 17.75 -14.88
N SER A 284 -49.49 18.67 -15.81
CA SER A 284 -48.58 19.62 -16.44
C SER A 284 -48.56 20.99 -15.72
N TYR A 285 -47.67 21.88 -16.20
CA TYR A 285 -47.48 23.32 -15.91
C TYR A 285 -46.70 23.61 -14.62
N MET A 286 -45.63 24.39 -14.60
CA MET A 286 -45.19 25.54 -15.43
C MET A 286 -43.66 25.51 -15.58
#